data_AF-A0A433XXC7-F1
#
_entry.id   AF-A0A433XXC7-F1
#
_cell.length_a   1.000
_cell.length_b   1.000
_cell.length_c   1.000
_cell.angle_alpha   90.00
_cell.angle_beta   90.00
_cell.angle_gamma   90.00
#
_symmetry.space_group_name_H-M   'P 1'
#
loop_
_entity.id
_entity.type
_entity.pdbx_description
1 polymer ?
#
loop_
_entity_poly.entity_id
_entity_poly.type
_entity_poly.pdbx_seq_one_letter_code
_entity_poly.pdbx_strand_id
1 'polypeptide(L)'
;MLKRVIMHLILILIVTIIFTGCTKQNEIAGSSAENKNATENSVLSVKTEQENDQANELDNRDELLRSWKQEYEGYIQKIENGQASEYDYVMASDRANGLRVLSLEDGTQDELIKQDELKQYLTESPILNGYTSKGIHFVAVVQPVRISVINQYKDAIHTVRGDNQEIELFETLDSFSYKSETGYFAIDIFVEDLLGDTQQHSINVSIMDDTSEYFPLEKPYFEGELDYLVTRYNREIPFNKNVIDGSWQLFLFETAMNQPKVFVEYDGERIELSH
;
A
#
# COMPACT_ATOMS: atom_id res chain seq x y z
N MET A 1 -11.28 25.91 30.23
CA MET A 1 -10.65 27.03 29.49
C MET A 1 -9.14 27.11 29.65
N LEU A 2 -8.56 26.78 30.82
CA LEU A 2 -7.10 26.87 31.05
C LEU A 2 -6.23 25.95 30.16
N LYS A 3 -6.76 24.81 29.70
CA LYS A 3 -6.02 23.87 28.82
C LYS A 3 -5.88 24.33 27.35
N ARG A 4 -6.77 25.19 26.84
CA ARG A 4 -6.69 25.70 25.45
C ARG A 4 -5.67 26.84 25.29
N VAL A 5 -5.42 27.60 26.37
CA VAL A 5 -4.44 28.70 26.37
C VAL A 5 -3.00 28.17 26.39
N ILE A 6 -2.74 27.07 27.09
CA ILE A 6 -1.40 26.45 27.16
C ILE A 6 -1.00 25.83 25.81
N MET A 7 -1.98 25.26 25.07
CA MET A 7 -1.71 24.65 23.76
C MET A 7 -1.38 25.69 22.67
N HIS A 8 -1.96 26.90 22.74
CA HIS A 8 -1.61 27.99 21.81
C HIS A 8 -0.27 28.66 22.16
N LEU A 9 0.14 28.68 23.42
CA LEU A 9 1.44 29.22 23.84
C LEU A 9 2.62 28.33 23.41
N ILE A 10 2.42 27.00 23.34
CA ILE A 10 3.44 26.06 22.85
C ILE A 10 3.57 26.13 21.32
N LEU A 11 2.46 26.34 20.59
CA LEU A 11 2.49 26.45 19.13
C LEU A 11 3.20 27.74 18.64
N ILE A 12 3.07 28.85 19.38
CA ILE A 12 3.76 30.11 19.05
C ILE A 12 5.27 30.00 19.29
N LEU A 13 5.71 29.24 20.29
CA LEU A 13 7.13 29.08 20.61
C LEU A 13 7.89 28.28 19.54
N ILE A 14 7.25 27.30 18.91
CA ILE A 14 7.85 26.44 17.87
C ILE A 14 7.98 27.19 16.53
N VAL A 15 7.07 28.11 16.20
CA VAL A 15 7.13 28.91 14.96
C VAL A 15 8.22 30.00 15.02
N THR A 16 8.58 30.50 16.20
CA THR A 16 9.65 31.50 16.33
C THR A 16 11.08 30.96 16.22
N ILE A 17 11.31 29.65 16.35
CA ILE A 17 12.66 29.07 16.25
C ILE A 17 13.06 28.83 14.78
N ILE A 18 12.10 28.82 13.84
CA ILE A 18 12.37 28.57 12.40
C ILE A 18 12.71 29.87 11.63
N PHE A 19 12.52 31.06 12.21
CA PHE A 19 12.69 32.35 11.49
C PHE A 19 13.90 33.21 11.89
N THR A 20 14.91 32.64 12.56
CA THR A 20 16.14 33.37 12.90
C THR A 20 17.37 32.76 12.22
N GLY A 21 17.34 32.73 10.88
CA GLY A 21 18.47 32.40 10.03
C GLY A 21 18.83 33.57 9.11
N CYS A 22 19.67 34.48 9.62
CA CYS A 22 20.54 35.42 8.90
C CYS A 22 20.04 36.11 7.62
N THR A 23 19.43 37.29 7.77
CA THR A 23 19.58 38.38 6.79
C THR A 23 20.82 39.20 7.17
N LYS A 24 21.88 39.16 6.35
CA LYS A 24 22.96 40.16 6.38
C LYS A 24 22.87 41.04 5.13
N GLN A 25 22.80 42.33 5.40
CA GLN A 25 22.73 43.43 4.45
C GLN A 25 23.96 43.49 3.52
N ASN A 26 23.68 43.91 2.29
CA ASN A 26 24.65 44.47 1.36
C ASN A 26 25.31 45.73 1.93
N GLU A 27 26.63 45.73 2.01
CA GLU A 27 27.45 46.93 1.83
C GLU A 27 28.32 46.72 0.58
N ILE A 28 28.14 47.61 -0.39
CA ILE A 28 28.94 47.68 -1.61
C ILE A 28 30.12 48.61 -1.33
N ALA A 29 31.33 48.07 -1.29
CA ALA A 29 32.54 48.79 -1.69
C ALA A 29 33.69 47.81 -1.98
N GLY A 30 33.92 47.55 -3.27
CA GLY A 30 35.24 47.27 -3.85
C GLY A 30 35.99 46.02 -3.39
N SER A 31 35.91 44.95 -4.18
CA SER A 31 37.09 44.23 -4.68
C SER A 31 36.63 43.17 -5.69
N SER A 32 37.11 43.31 -6.91
CA SER A 32 36.89 42.37 -8.01
C SER A 32 37.84 41.18 -7.85
N ALA A 33 37.30 39.98 -8.08
CA ALA A 33 37.97 38.66 -8.17
C ALA A 33 38.17 37.89 -6.86
N GLU A 34 37.14 37.16 -6.40
CA GLU A 34 37.24 35.85 -5.72
C GLU A 34 35.83 35.37 -5.27
N ASN A 35 34.95 34.97 -6.19
CA ASN A 35 33.79 34.15 -5.81
C ASN A 35 33.13 33.41 -6.99
N LYS A 36 33.90 32.58 -7.72
CA LYS A 36 33.34 31.59 -8.65
C LYS A 36 33.33 30.16 -8.09
N ASN A 37 34.14 29.86 -7.07
CA ASN A 37 34.30 28.48 -6.58
C ASN A 37 33.26 28.02 -5.55
N ALA A 38 32.59 28.94 -4.83
CA ALA A 38 31.63 28.56 -3.78
C ALA A 38 30.28 28.07 -4.34
N THR A 39 29.85 28.62 -5.49
CA THR A 39 28.61 28.21 -6.16
C THR A 39 28.81 26.93 -6.98
N GLU A 40 30.00 26.72 -7.57
CA GLU A 40 30.33 25.48 -8.28
C GLU A 40 30.44 24.28 -7.31
N ASN A 41 31.02 24.44 -6.12
CA ASN A 41 31.12 23.36 -5.14
C ASN A 41 29.78 22.97 -4.51
N SER A 42 28.86 23.92 -4.30
CA SER A 42 27.50 23.64 -3.81
C SER A 42 26.66 22.91 -4.85
N VAL A 43 26.77 23.29 -6.13
CA VAL A 43 26.08 22.61 -7.23
C VAL A 43 26.69 21.23 -7.50
N LEU A 44 28.01 21.06 -7.38
CA LEU A 44 28.65 19.74 -7.49
C LEU A 44 28.22 18.78 -6.37
N SER A 45 28.18 19.26 -5.12
CA SER A 45 27.79 18.45 -3.95
C SER A 45 26.37 17.90 -4.07
N VAL A 46 25.41 18.76 -4.45
CA VAL A 46 24.00 18.35 -4.64
C VAL A 46 23.86 17.39 -5.82
N LYS A 47 24.63 17.59 -6.89
CA LYS A 47 24.61 16.69 -8.04
C LYS A 47 25.21 15.31 -7.72
N THR A 48 26.23 15.27 -6.87
CA THR A 48 26.88 14.01 -6.46
C THR A 48 26.02 13.22 -5.48
N GLU A 49 25.28 13.89 -4.59
CA GLU A 49 24.28 13.24 -3.72
C GLU A 49 23.11 12.66 -4.54
N GLN A 50 22.53 13.45 -5.48
CA GLN A 50 21.46 12.94 -6.34
C GLN A 50 21.90 11.78 -7.24
N GLU A 51 23.13 11.81 -7.79
CA GLU A 51 23.67 10.72 -8.60
C GLU A 51 23.94 9.46 -7.76
N ASN A 52 24.37 9.61 -6.50
CA ASN A 52 24.55 8.48 -5.58
C ASN A 52 23.21 7.87 -5.12
N ASP A 53 22.21 8.70 -4.82
CA ASP A 53 20.89 8.22 -4.43
C ASP A 53 20.20 7.45 -5.57
N GLN A 54 20.33 7.94 -6.81
CA GLN A 54 19.83 7.23 -7.99
C GLN A 54 20.56 5.92 -8.28
N ALA A 55 21.88 5.86 -8.08
CA ALA A 55 22.64 4.63 -8.26
C ALA A 55 22.26 3.57 -7.22
N ASN A 56 22.09 3.97 -5.95
CA ASN A 56 21.65 3.07 -4.88
C ASN A 56 20.23 2.54 -5.10
N GLU A 57 19.30 3.38 -5.57
CA GLU A 57 17.94 2.93 -5.89
C GLU A 57 17.92 1.89 -7.03
N LEU A 58 18.74 2.10 -8.06
CA LEU A 58 18.88 1.14 -9.17
C LEU A 58 19.47 -0.19 -8.70
N ASP A 59 20.53 -0.17 -7.89
CA ASP A 59 21.14 -1.39 -7.36
C ASP A 59 20.16 -2.16 -6.45
N ASN A 60 19.44 -1.46 -5.56
CA ASN A 60 18.40 -2.04 -4.70
C ASN A 60 17.27 -2.68 -5.53
N ARG A 61 16.85 -1.99 -6.60
CA ARG A 61 15.81 -2.48 -7.50
C ARG A 61 16.26 -3.74 -8.23
N ASP A 62 17.47 -3.78 -8.77
CA ASP A 62 18.01 -4.95 -9.47
C ASP A 62 18.15 -6.17 -8.55
N GLU A 63 18.53 -5.96 -7.29
CA GLU A 63 18.56 -7.03 -6.29
C GLU A 63 17.16 -7.55 -5.95
N LEU A 64 16.20 -6.64 -5.72
CA LEU A 64 14.80 -6.98 -5.45
C LEU A 64 14.21 -7.81 -6.59
N LEU A 65 14.35 -7.34 -7.84
CA LEU A 65 13.83 -8.01 -9.03
C LEU A 65 14.44 -9.41 -9.21
N ARG A 66 15.73 -9.57 -8.91
CA ARG A 66 16.39 -10.89 -8.96
C ARG A 66 15.85 -11.84 -7.90
N SER A 67 15.65 -11.36 -6.67
CA SER A 67 15.06 -12.16 -5.58
C SER A 67 13.65 -12.61 -5.94
N TRP A 68 12.82 -11.68 -6.40
CA TRP A 68 11.45 -11.98 -6.79
C TRP A 68 11.33 -12.91 -7.98
N LYS A 69 12.24 -12.82 -8.96
CA LYS A 69 12.29 -13.79 -10.05
C LYS A 69 12.53 -15.20 -9.52
N GLN A 70 13.46 -15.37 -8.57
CA GLN A 70 13.71 -16.67 -7.94
C GLN A 70 12.51 -17.17 -7.13
N GLU A 71 11.85 -16.29 -6.37
CA GLU A 71 10.62 -16.62 -5.64
C GLU A 71 9.51 -17.08 -6.60
N TYR A 72 9.25 -16.30 -7.65
CA TYR A 72 8.27 -16.62 -8.69
C TYR A 72 8.55 -17.98 -9.33
N GLU A 73 9.78 -18.23 -9.79
CA GLU A 73 10.19 -19.52 -10.36
C GLU A 73 9.97 -20.68 -9.37
N GLY A 74 10.26 -20.45 -8.08
CA GLY A 74 10.00 -21.41 -7.01
C GLY A 74 8.51 -21.75 -6.85
N TYR A 75 7.63 -20.75 -6.91
CA TYR A 75 6.18 -20.98 -6.87
C TYR A 75 5.67 -21.70 -8.11
N ILE A 76 6.12 -21.29 -9.30
CA ILE A 76 5.76 -21.95 -10.58
C ILE A 76 6.16 -23.43 -10.55
N GLN A 77 7.35 -23.75 -10.04
CA GLN A 77 7.79 -25.14 -9.93
C GLN A 77 6.87 -25.98 -9.02
N LYS A 78 6.39 -25.42 -7.89
CA LYS A 78 5.44 -26.11 -7.03
C LYS A 78 4.09 -26.34 -7.74
N ILE A 79 3.63 -25.35 -8.50
CA ILE A 79 2.38 -25.42 -9.27
C ILE A 79 2.48 -26.52 -10.33
N GLU A 80 3.56 -26.53 -11.12
CA GLU A 80 3.79 -27.54 -12.16
C GLU A 80 3.90 -28.96 -11.61
N ASN A 81 4.47 -29.11 -10.41
CA ASN A 81 4.58 -30.40 -9.74
C ASN A 81 3.27 -30.84 -9.06
N GLY A 82 2.21 -30.02 -9.10
CA GLY A 82 0.94 -30.31 -8.43
C GLY A 82 1.01 -30.28 -6.90
N GLN A 83 1.96 -29.51 -6.36
CA GLN A 83 2.25 -29.39 -4.93
C GLN A 83 1.91 -28.00 -4.36
N ALA A 84 1.39 -27.11 -5.19
CA ALA A 84 1.05 -25.75 -4.78
C ALA A 84 -0.17 -25.70 -3.86
N SER A 85 -0.05 -24.90 -2.82
CA SER A 85 -1.16 -24.41 -2.00
C SER A 85 -1.77 -23.15 -2.60
N GLU A 86 -2.93 -22.73 -2.10
CA GLU A 86 -3.55 -21.44 -2.41
C GLU A 86 -2.59 -20.27 -2.18
N TYR A 87 -1.76 -20.34 -1.14
CA TYR A 87 -0.72 -19.36 -0.85
C TYR A 87 0.31 -19.28 -1.98
N ASP A 88 0.75 -20.41 -2.52
CA ASP A 88 1.73 -20.43 -3.61
C ASP A 88 1.16 -19.80 -4.89
N TYR A 89 -0.13 -20.00 -5.19
CA TYR A 89 -0.79 -19.33 -6.32
C TYR A 89 -0.86 -17.81 -6.11
N VAL A 90 -1.27 -17.38 -4.90
CA VAL A 90 -1.36 -15.94 -4.55
C VAL A 90 0.01 -15.28 -4.68
N MET A 91 1.05 -15.87 -4.11
CA MET A 91 2.40 -15.29 -4.19
C MET A 91 3.00 -15.36 -5.59
N ALA A 92 2.70 -16.40 -6.39
CA ALA A 92 3.12 -16.43 -7.79
C ALA A 92 2.51 -15.27 -8.60
N SER A 93 1.21 -15.02 -8.41
CA SER A 93 0.49 -13.90 -9.01
C SER A 93 1.09 -12.57 -8.58
N ASP A 94 1.30 -12.40 -7.28
CA ASP A 94 1.89 -11.22 -6.67
C ASP A 94 3.26 -10.89 -7.28
N ARG A 95 4.18 -11.85 -7.29
CA ARG A 95 5.52 -11.66 -7.86
C ARG A 95 5.46 -11.41 -9.37
N ALA A 96 4.57 -12.07 -10.11
CA ALA A 96 4.40 -11.80 -11.53
C ALA A 96 3.94 -10.35 -11.78
N ASN A 97 3.01 -9.84 -10.97
CA ASN A 97 2.56 -8.46 -11.04
C ASN A 97 3.69 -7.47 -10.72
N GLY A 98 4.43 -7.70 -9.64
CA GLY A 98 5.56 -6.86 -9.24
C GLY A 98 6.65 -6.81 -10.31
N LEU A 99 7.07 -7.97 -10.83
CA LEU A 99 8.07 -8.07 -11.90
C LEU A 99 7.59 -7.35 -13.17
N ARG A 100 6.32 -7.46 -13.54
CA ARG A 100 5.76 -6.79 -14.73
C ARG A 100 5.76 -5.27 -14.60
N VAL A 101 5.46 -4.75 -13.40
CA VAL A 101 5.34 -3.30 -13.17
C VAL A 101 6.72 -2.65 -12.94
N LEU A 102 7.62 -3.35 -12.24
CA LEU A 102 8.92 -2.77 -11.83
C LEU A 102 10.08 -3.11 -12.75
N SER A 103 9.97 -4.15 -13.60
CA SER A 103 11.03 -4.47 -14.57
C SER A 103 11.08 -3.43 -15.69
N LEU A 104 12.31 -2.99 -16.02
CA LEU A 104 12.61 -2.06 -17.11
C LEU A 104 12.91 -2.78 -18.43
N GLU A 105 13.05 -4.11 -18.43
CA GLU A 105 13.45 -4.88 -19.61
C GLU A 105 12.25 -5.56 -20.29
N ASP A 106 12.06 -5.30 -21.59
CA ASP A 106 11.00 -5.91 -22.41
C ASP A 106 11.05 -7.45 -22.41
N GLY A 107 12.23 -8.05 -22.18
CA GLY A 107 12.43 -9.51 -22.20
C GLY A 107 11.81 -10.26 -21.01
N THR A 108 11.50 -9.57 -19.90
CA THR A 108 10.85 -10.21 -18.74
C THR A 108 9.38 -10.49 -19.00
N GLN A 109 8.72 -9.76 -19.93
CA GLN A 109 7.31 -10.01 -20.26
C GLN A 109 7.10 -11.38 -20.92
N ASP A 110 8.03 -11.81 -21.77
CA ASP A 110 8.01 -13.13 -22.42
C ASP A 110 8.33 -14.28 -21.43
N GLU A 111 8.83 -14.01 -20.23
CA GLU A 111 9.04 -15.02 -19.18
C GLU A 111 7.85 -15.14 -18.21
N LEU A 112 6.96 -14.15 -18.19
CA LEU A 112 5.73 -14.12 -17.38
C LEU A 112 4.52 -14.78 -18.07
N ILE A 113 4.76 -15.62 -19.08
CA ILE A 113 3.75 -16.29 -19.94
C ILE A 113 2.62 -16.98 -19.15
N LYS A 114 2.87 -17.37 -17.90
CA LYS A 114 1.89 -18.09 -17.05
C LYS A 114 0.98 -17.19 -16.22
N GLN A 115 1.16 -15.87 -16.25
CA GLN A 115 0.33 -14.97 -15.47
C GLN A 115 -1.18 -15.13 -15.78
N ASP A 116 -1.53 -15.30 -17.07
CA ASP A 116 -2.92 -15.49 -17.46
C ASP A 116 -3.46 -16.89 -17.07
N GLU A 117 -2.59 -17.88 -16.89
CA GLU A 117 -2.96 -19.19 -16.34
C GLU A 117 -3.25 -19.06 -14.83
N LEU A 118 -2.42 -18.34 -14.08
CA LEU A 118 -2.59 -18.12 -12.63
C LEU A 118 -3.92 -17.46 -12.30
N LYS A 119 -4.36 -16.48 -13.10
CA LYS A 119 -5.64 -15.78 -12.91
C LYS A 119 -6.84 -16.73 -12.86
N GLN A 120 -6.80 -17.85 -13.61
CA GLN A 120 -7.90 -18.82 -13.63
C GLN A 120 -8.08 -19.51 -12.28
N TYR A 121 -6.97 -19.80 -11.58
CA TYR A 121 -6.97 -20.44 -10.27
C TYR A 121 -7.36 -19.47 -9.13
N LEU A 122 -7.19 -18.17 -9.37
CA LEU A 122 -7.39 -17.12 -8.37
C LEU A 122 -8.70 -16.34 -8.55
N THR A 123 -9.58 -16.73 -9.48
CA THR A 123 -10.81 -15.96 -9.81
C THR A 123 -11.67 -15.58 -8.61
N GLU A 124 -11.72 -16.42 -7.57
CA GLU A 124 -12.48 -16.13 -6.34
C GLU A 124 -11.59 -15.80 -5.13
N SER A 125 -10.27 -15.63 -5.29
CA SER A 125 -9.37 -15.39 -4.18
C SER A 125 -9.76 -14.10 -3.42
N PRO A 126 -9.77 -14.11 -2.08
CA PRO A 126 -10.00 -12.91 -1.30
C PRO A 126 -8.74 -12.06 -1.14
N ILE A 127 -7.57 -12.52 -1.62
CA ILE A 127 -6.29 -11.83 -1.48
C ILE A 127 -5.91 -11.17 -2.80
N LEU A 128 -5.91 -9.83 -2.83
CA LEU A 128 -5.58 -9.02 -3.99
C LEU A 128 -4.20 -8.38 -3.79
N ASN A 129 -3.50 -8.05 -4.87
CA ASN A 129 -2.25 -7.29 -4.83
C ASN A 129 -2.20 -6.22 -5.92
N GLY A 130 -1.29 -5.27 -5.78
CA GLY A 130 -1.05 -4.23 -6.76
C GLY A 130 0.25 -3.48 -6.51
N TYR A 131 0.83 -2.92 -7.57
CA TYR A 131 2.11 -2.23 -7.53
C TYR A 131 2.01 -0.89 -8.23
N THR A 132 2.72 0.10 -7.70
CA THR A 132 2.96 1.37 -8.39
C THR A 132 4.25 1.30 -9.18
N SER A 133 4.37 2.15 -10.19
CA SER A 133 5.62 2.37 -10.93
C SER A 133 6.80 2.84 -10.06
N LYS A 134 6.52 3.34 -8.84
CA LYS A 134 7.51 3.83 -7.88
C LYS A 134 7.96 2.79 -6.85
N GLY A 135 7.48 1.54 -6.93
CA GLY A 135 7.87 0.49 -5.97
C GLY A 135 7.04 0.44 -4.70
N ILE A 136 5.90 1.12 -4.64
CA ILE A 136 4.90 0.86 -3.57
C ILE A 136 4.11 -0.39 -3.91
N HIS A 137 4.06 -1.32 -2.95
CA HIS A 137 3.32 -2.57 -3.03
C HIS A 137 2.11 -2.54 -2.09
N PHE A 138 0.98 -3.00 -2.61
CA PHE A 138 -0.28 -3.15 -1.89
C PHE A 138 -0.68 -4.62 -1.86
N VAL A 139 -1.01 -5.12 -0.67
CA VAL A 139 -1.71 -6.40 -0.50
C VAL A 139 -3.02 -6.14 0.21
N ALA A 140 -4.10 -6.75 -0.24
CA ALA A 140 -5.41 -6.58 0.38
C ALA A 140 -6.08 -7.92 0.64
N VAL A 141 -6.85 -8.00 1.73
CA VAL A 141 -7.81 -9.10 1.96
C VAL A 141 -9.22 -8.52 2.00
N VAL A 142 -10.15 -9.09 1.22
CA VAL A 142 -11.49 -8.54 1.01
C VAL A 142 -12.64 -9.41 1.54
N GLN A 143 -13.77 -8.77 1.86
CA GLN A 143 -15.04 -9.39 2.25
C GLN A 143 -16.25 -8.54 1.82
N PRO A 144 -17.46 -9.12 1.66
CA PRO A 144 -17.75 -10.55 1.80
C PRO A 144 -17.25 -11.38 0.63
N VAL A 145 -16.88 -12.62 0.92
CA VAL A 145 -16.70 -13.70 -0.06
C VAL A 145 -17.42 -14.95 0.44
N ARG A 146 -17.68 -15.91 -0.45
CA ARG A 146 -18.38 -17.15 -0.06
C ARG A 146 -17.61 -17.86 1.04
N ILE A 147 -18.31 -18.39 2.04
CA ILE A 147 -17.67 -19.13 3.16
C ILE A 147 -16.81 -20.33 2.67
N SER A 148 -17.18 -20.95 1.55
CA SER A 148 -16.37 -22.01 0.94
C SER A 148 -15.01 -21.49 0.44
N VAL A 149 -14.98 -20.29 -0.13
CA VAL A 149 -13.76 -19.61 -0.58
C VAL A 149 -12.91 -19.25 0.62
N ILE A 150 -13.52 -18.72 1.69
CA ILE A 150 -12.78 -18.39 2.91
C ILE A 150 -12.11 -19.61 3.53
N ASN A 151 -12.82 -20.73 3.60
CA ASN A 151 -12.24 -21.97 4.10
C ASN A 151 -11.13 -22.50 3.18
N GLN A 152 -11.26 -22.33 1.87
CA GLN A 152 -10.23 -22.72 0.91
C GLN A 152 -8.95 -21.88 1.09
N TYR A 153 -9.08 -20.55 1.24
CA TYR A 153 -7.94 -19.64 1.33
C TYR A 153 -7.46 -19.36 2.76
N LYS A 154 -8.01 -20.05 3.77
CA LYS A 154 -7.77 -19.77 5.19
C LYS A 154 -6.29 -19.71 5.55
N ASP A 155 -5.52 -20.71 5.15
CA ASP A 155 -4.09 -20.78 5.46
C ASP A 155 -3.29 -19.70 4.72
N ALA A 156 -3.71 -19.35 3.49
CA ALA A 156 -3.10 -18.27 2.73
C ALA A 156 -3.36 -16.91 3.39
N ILE A 157 -4.59 -16.64 3.81
CA ILE A 157 -4.95 -15.41 4.53
C ILE A 157 -4.14 -15.29 5.82
N HIS A 158 -4.09 -16.34 6.63
CA HIS A 158 -3.31 -16.34 7.87
C HIS A 158 -1.82 -16.05 7.62
N THR A 159 -1.25 -16.66 6.57
CA THR A 159 0.18 -16.53 6.25
C THR A 159 0.49 -15.13 5.73
N VAL A 160 -0.30 -14.61 4.79
CA VAL A 160 -0.12 -13.26 4.22
C VAL A 160 -0.34 -12.19 5.27
N ARG A 161 -1.40 -12.33 6.07
CA ARG A 161 -1.78 -11.32 7.08
C ARG A 161 -0.89 -11.35 8.32
N GLY A 162 -0.36 -12.52 8.66
CA GLY A 162 0.33 -12.77 9.93
C GLY A 162 -0.61 -12.80 11.15
N ASP A 163 -1.92 -12.92 10.94
CA ASP A 163 -2.93 -12.95 12.01
C ASP A 163 -3.96 -14.06 11.78
N ASN A 164 -4.15 -14.91 12.80
CA ASN A 164 -5.11 -16.02 12.77
C ASN A 164 -6.54 -15.58 13.13
N GLN A 165 -6.74 -14.35 13.59
CA GLN A 165 -8.06 -13.82 13.96
C GLN A 165 -8.79 -13.16 12.79
N GLU A 166 -8.11 -12.95 11.65
CA GLU A 166 -8.67 -12.24 10.50
C GLU A 166 -9.95 -12.90 9.97
N ILE A 167 -9.95 -14.22 9.92
CA ILE A 167 -11.10 -15.00 9.48
C ILE A 167 -12.30 -14.81 10.42
N GLU A 168 -12.06 -14.77 11.74
CA GLU A 168 -13.12 -14.57 12.73
C GLU A 168 -13.71 -13.16 12.64
N LEU A 169 -12.86 -12.14 12.43
CA LEU A 169 -13.30 -10.76 12.17
C LEU A 169 -14.22 -10.70 10.94
N PHE A 170 -13.79 -11.31 9.84
CA PHE A 170 -14.51 -11.32 8.57
C PHE A 170 -15.83 -12.10 8.63
N GLU A 171 -15.83 -13.29 9.23
CA GLU A 171 -17.07 -14.05 9.48
C GLU A 171 -18.06 -13.23 10.33
N THR A 172 -17.55 -12.47 11.30
CA THR A 172 -18.40 -11.66 12.16
C THR A 172 -18.96 -10.43 11.43
N LEU A 173 -18.16 -9.76 10.59
CA LEU A 173 -18.62 -8.65 9.72
C LEU A 173 -19.68 -9.10 8.72
N ASP A 174 -19.53 -10.28 8.12
CA ASP A 174 -20.56 -10.87 7.25
C ASP A 174 -21.85 -11.11 8.04
N SER A 175 -21.76 -11.70 9.23
CA SER A 175 -22.92 -11.94 10.10
C SER A 175 -23.65 -10.65 10.54
N PHE A 176 -22.91 -9.54 10.69
CA PHE A 176 -23.46 -8.23 11.01
C PHE A 176 -24.25 -7.66 9.84
N SER A 177 -23.78 -7.87 8.61
CA SER A 177 -24.44 -7.43 7.38
C SER A 177 -25.83 -8.07 7.19
N TYR A 178 -26.07 -9.27 7.75
CA TYR A 178 -27.40 -9.89 7.74
C TYR A 178 -28.37 -9.32 8.79
N LYS A 179 -27.87 -8.63 9.82
CA LYS A 179 -28.66 -8.11 10.95
C LYS A 179 -28.96 -6.61 10.85
N SER A 180 -28.16 -5.88 10.09
CA SER A 180 -28.33 -4.44 9.85
C SER A 180 -28.98 -4.21 8.49
N GLU A 181 -29.62 -3.04 8.30
CA GLU A 181 -30.14 -2.64 6.99
C GLU A 181 -29.00 -2.30 6.00
N THR A 182 -27.77 -2.22 6.49
CA THR A 182 -26.56 -1.80 5.77
C THR A 182 -25.48 -2.88 5.88
N GLY A 183 -25.28 -3.65 4.81
CA GLY A 183 -24.13 -4.55 4.74
C GLY A 183 -22.82 -3.81 4.43
N TYR A 184 -21.69 -4.43 4.77
CA TYR A 184 -20.36 -3.84 4.54
C TYR A 184 -19.52 -4.67 3.58
N PHE A 185 -18.79 -3.99 2.71
CA PHE A 185 -17.64 -4.53 2.00
C PHE A 185 -16.38 -4.06 2.72
N ALA A 186 -15.59 -5.00 3.22
CA ALA A 186 -14.40 -4.74 3.99
C ALA A 186 -13.15 -5.02 3.15
N ILE A 187 -12.15 -4.15 3.27
CA ILE A 187 -10.84 -4.28 2.63
C ILE A 187 -9.79 -4.01 3.69
N ASP A 188 -9.03 -5.02 4.09
CA ASP A 188 -7.84 -4.83 4.91
C ASP A 188 -6.63 -4.70 4.00
N ILE A 189 -5.96 -3.54 4.01
CA ILE A 189 -4.85 -3.24 3.09
C ILE A 189 -3.54 -3.13 3.88
N PHE A 190 -2.51 -3.82 3.39
CA PHE A 190 -1.12 -3.63 3.71
C PHE A 190 -0.43 -2.80 2.63
N VAL A 191 0.47 -1.91 3.06
CA VAL A 191 1.29 -1.08 2.16
C VAL A 191 2.74 -1.24 2.55
N GLU A 192 3.62 -1.45 1.57
CA GLU A 192 5.07 -1.37 1.77
C GLU A 192 5.77 -0.57 0.67
N ASP A 193 6.73 0.26 1.07
CA ASP A 193 7.72 0.89 0.19
C ASP A 193 8.89 -0.06 -0.04
N LEU A 194 9.04 -0.57 -1.26
CA LEU A 194 10.06 -1.57 -1.58
C LEU A 194 11.41 -0.97 -1.97
N LEU A 195 11.41 0.31 -2.36
CA LEU A 195 12.58 0.96 -2.96
C LEU A 195 12.99 2.23 -2.19
N GLY A 196 12.11 2.76 -1.36
CA GLY A 196 12.34 3.95 -0.55
C GLY A 196 12.21 3.70 0.95
N ASP A 197 12.28 4.79 1.70
CA ASP A 197 12.19 4.83 3.16
C ASP A 197 10.94 5.57 3.64
N THR A 198 9.87 5.60 2.81
CA THR A 198 8.66 6.34 3.13
C THR A 198 7.91 5.65 4.27
N GLN A 199 7.76 6.33 5.42
CA GLN A 199 7.09 5.72 6.59
C GLN A 199 5.56 5.80 6.54
N GLN A 200 5.00 6.63 5.67
CA GLN A 200 3.56 6.88 5.60
C GLN A 200 3.11 7.22 4.18
N HIS A 201 2.05 6.54 3.74
CA HIS A 201 1.51 6.63 2.38
C HIS A 201 0.12 7.24 2.38
N SER A 202 -0.09 8.29 1.60
CA SER A 202 -1.43 8.86 1.38
C SER A 202 -2.11 8.17 0.21
N ILE A 203 -3.07 7.29 0.48
CA ILE A 203 -3.82 6.51 -0.51
C ILE A 203 -5.31 6.86 -0.57
N ASN A 204 -5.92 6.77 -1.74
CA ASN A 204 -7.39 6.76 -1.87
C ASN A 204 -7.85 5.35 -2.21
N VAL A 205 -8.75 4.78 -1.40
CA VAL A 205 -9.35 3.48 -1.67
C VAL A 205 -10.75 3.65 -2.22
N SER A 206 -11.12 2.81 -3.19
CA SER A 206 -12.44 2.82 -3.80
C SER A 206 -12.79 1.46 -4.37
N ILE A 207 -14.10 1.26 -4.57
CA ILE A 207 -14.62 0.06 -5.22
C ILE A 207 -15.49 0.44 -6.42
N MET A 208 -15.57 -0.47 -7.39
CA MET A 208 -16.41 -0.31 -8.57
C MET A 208 -17.19 -1.60 -8.82
N ASP A 209 -18.48 -1.48 -9.08
CA ASP A 209 -19.33 -2.61 -9.40
C ASP A 209 -19.24 -3.01 -10.90
N ASP A 210 -19.97 -4.06 -11.28
CA ASP A 210 -20.05 -4.52 -12.67
C ASP A 210 -20.73 -3.52 -13.62
N THR A 211 -21.49 -2.55 -13.07
CA THR A 211 -22.13 -1.49 -13.85
C THR A 211 -21.23 -0.27 -14.07
N SER A 212 -19.99 -0.34 -13.58
CA SER A 212 -19.01 0.76 -13.57
C SER A 212 -19.42 1.95 -12.70
N GLU A 213 -20.32 1.73 -11.74
CA GLU A 213 -20.61 2.69 -10.69
C GLU A 213 -19.47 2.68 -9.66
N TYR A 214 -18.99 3.88 -9.32
CA TYR A 214 -17.83 4.08 -8.47
C TYR A 214 -18.25 4.52 -7.07
N PHE A 215 -17.78 3.79 -6.06
CA PHE A 215 -18.07 4.05 -4.66
C PHE A 215 -16.77 4.49 -3.97
N PRO A 216 -16.62 5.79 -3.67
CA PRO A 216 -15.49 6.26 -2.88
C PRO A 216 -15.62 5.78 -1.44
N LEU A 217 -14.50 5.72 -0.72
CA LEU A 217 -14.52 5.52 0.72
C LEU A 217 -15.25 6.69 1.40
N GLU A 218 -16.40 6.40 1.97
CA GLU A 218 -17.13 7.32 2.84
C GLU A 218 -16.81 7.05 4.30
N LYS A 219 -17.28 7.93 5.20
CA LYS A 219 -17.09 7.75 6.64
C LYS A 219 -18.12 6.71 7.14
N PRO A 220 -17.75 5.45 7.48
CA PRO A 220 -18.67 4.51 8.10
C PRO A 220 -19.42 5.11 9.29
N TYR A 221 -20.68 4.72 9.43
CA TYR A 221 -21.53 5.02 10.58
C TYR A 221 -21.19 4.09 11.76
N PHE A 222 -20.56 4.63 12.81
CA PHE A 222 -20.16 3.89 14.00
C PHE A 222 -21.25 3.98 15.09
N GLU A 223 -22.11 2.97 15.17
CA GLU A 223 -22.96 2.76 16.34
C GLU A 223 -23.07 1.28 16.71
N GLY A 224 -23.02 0.97 18.01
CA GLY A 224 -23.34 -0.35 18.55
C GLY A 224 -22.30 -1.43 18.27
N GLU A 225 -22.69 -2.46 17.52
CA GLU A 225 -21.90 -3.70 17.38
C GLU A 225 -20.62 -3.51 16.54
N LEU A 226 -20.60 -2.58 15.57
CA LEU A 226 -19.41 -2.34 14.74
C LEU A 226 -18.22 -1.81 15.58
N ASP A 227 -18.48 -0.89 16.51
CA ASP A 227 -17.47 -0.36 17.45
C ASP A 227 -16.92 -1.47 18.36
N TYR A 228 -17.80 -2.38 18.82
CA TYR A 228 -17.39 -3.57 19.57
C TYR A 228 -16.49 -4.49 18.75
N LEU A 229 -16.80 -4.75 17.48
CA LEU A 229 -15.99 -5.61 16.61
C LEU A 229 -14.60 -5.01 16.39
N VAL A 230 -14.55 -3.75 15.97
CA VAL A 230 -13.29 -3.03 15.71
C VAL A 230 -12.41 -3.03 16.97
N THR A 231 -13.00 -2.78 18.13
CA THR A 231 -12.28 -2.83 19.42
C THR A 231 -11.80 -4.25 19.76
N ARG A 232 -12.65 -5.28 19.58
CA ARG A 232 -12.34 -6.68 19.92
C ARG A 232 -11.13 -7.21 19.14
N TYR A 233 -11.02 -6.85 17.87
CA TYR A 233 -9.93 -7.28 16.98
C TYR A 233 -8.80 -6.24 16.87
N ASN A 234 -8.78 -5.24 17.75
CA ASN A 234 -7.77 -4.16 17.78
C ASN A 234 -7.53 -3.52 16.41
N ARG A 235 -8.63 -3.19 15.72
CA ARG A 235 -8.60 -2.55 14.41
C ARG A 235 -8.77 -1.06 14.56
N GLU A 236 -8.12 -0.32 13.67
CA GLU A 236 -8.42 1.08 13.43
C GLU A 236 -9.03 1.18 12.03
N ILE A 237 -10.16 1.87 11.93
CA ILE A 237 -10.77 2.19 10.65
C ILE A 237 -10.43 3.66 10.37
N PRO A 238 -9.38 3.91 9.59
CA PRO A 238 -9.03 5.28 9.26
C PRO A 238 -10.10 5.88 8.37
N PHE A 239 -10.31 7.18 8.56
CA PHE A 239 -10.89 8.02 7.52
C PHE A 239 -9.84 8.94 6.90
N ASN A 240 -8.69 9.06 7.55
CA ASN A 240 -7.54 9.71 6.96
C ASN A 240 -6.90 8.74 5.97
N LYS A 241 -6.53 9.29 4.82
CA LYS A 241 -5.97 8.54 3.70
C LYS A 241 -4.56 8.03 3.96
N ASN A 242 -4.05 8.14 5.19
CA ASN A 242 -2.64 7.93 5.49
C ASN A 242 -2.43 6.58 6.18
N VAL A 243 -1.83 5.63 5.46
CA VAL A 243 -1.47 4.31 5.95
C VAL A 243 0.00 4.32 6.37
N ILE A 244 0.33 3.66 7.48
CA ILE A 244 1.71 3.51 7.93
C ILE A 244 2.35 2.35 7.13
N ASP A 245 3.56 2.58 6.65
CA ASP A 245 4.36 1.56 5.98
C ASP A 245 4.52 0.31 6.86
N GLY A 246 4.39 -0.87 6.24
CA GLY A 246 4.49 -2.15 6.94
C GLY A 246 3.33 -2.44 7.91
N SER A 247 2.20 -1.73 7.78
CA SER A 247 1.02 -1.93 8.62
C SER A 247 -0.23 -2.25 7.81
N TRP A 248 -1.13 -3.01 8.44
CA TRP A 248 -2.42 -3.36 7.89
C TRP A 248 -3.50 -2.42 8.39
N GLN A 249 -4.41 -2.04 7.50
CA GLN A 249 -5.46 -1.10 7.82
C GLN A 249 -6.80 -1.41 7.16
N LEU A 250 -7.87 -1.38 7.97
CA LEU A 250 -9.20 -1.82 7.58
C LEU A 250 -10.06 -0.67 7.04
N PHE A 251 -10.48 -0.79 5.79
CA PHE A 251 -11.42 0.11 5.13
C PHE A 251 -12.78 -0.56 5.00
N LEU A 252 -13.86 0.16 5.31
CA LEU A 252 -15.24 -0.34 5.19
C LEU A 252 -16.05 0.54 4.25
N PHE A 253 -16.77 -0.11 3.34
CA PHE A 253 -17.74 0.51 2.44
C PHE A 253 -19.14 0.06 2.84
N GLU A 254 -20.08 1.00 2.99
CA GLU A 254 -21.49 0.73 3.36
C GLU A 254 -22.30 0.13 2.19
N THR A 255 -21.80 -0.97 1.63
CA THR A 255 -22.45 -1.73 0.58
C THR A 255 -22.02 -3.19 0.66
N ALA A 256 -22.97 -4.13 0.60
CA ALA A 256 -22.65 -5.55 0.47
C ALA A 256 -22.51 -5.91 -1.01
N MET A 257 -21.32 -5.72 -1.57
CA MET A 257 -20.99 -6.13 -2.94
C MET A 257 -20.24 -7.46 -2.93
N ASN A 258 -20.63 -8.37 -3.83
CA ASN A 258 -19.85 -9.55 -4.10
C ASN A 258 -18.80 -9.20 -5.16
N GLN A 259 -17.52 -9.26 -4.78
CA GLN A 259 -16.37 -9.13 -5.69
C GLN A 259 -16.36 -7.84 -6.57
N PRO A 260 -16.51 -6.64 -5.98
CA PRO A 260 -16.28 -5.43 -6.73
C PRO A 260 -14.80 -5.34 -7.15
N LYS A 261 -14.52 -4.57 -8.20
CA LYS A 261 -13.15 -4.18 -8.52
C LYS A 261 -12.64 -3.21 -7.46
N VAL A 262 -11.47 -3.48 -6.90
CA VAL A 262 -10.85 -2.65 -5.87
C VAL A 262 -9.77 -1.78 -6.49
N PHE A 263 -9.76 -0.49 -6.16
CA PHE A 263 -8.74 0.44 -6.62
C PHE A 263 -8.09 1.18 -5.47
N VAL A 264 -6.78 1.35 -5.58
CA VAL A 264 -5.97 2.23 -4.74
C VAL A 264 -5.37 3.31 -5.61
N GLU A 265 -5.47 4.56 -5.20
CA GLU A 265 -4.77 5.68 -5.84
C GLU A 265 -3.62 6.14 -4.94
N TYR A 266 -2.42 6.26 -5.50
CA TYR A 266 -1.23 6.74 -4.82
C TYR A 266 -0.46 7.68 -5.75
N ASP A 267 -0.13 8.89 -5.30
CA ASP A 267 0.59 9.89 -6.08
C ASP A 267 0.02 10.16 -7.50
N GLY A 268 -1.29 10.04 -7.67
CA GLY A 268 -1.99 10.23 -8.94
C GLY A 268 -1.96 9.02 -9.89
N GLU A 269 -1.30 7.93 -9.49
CA GLU A 269 -1.40 6.63 -10.14
C GLU A 269 -2.60 5.87 -9.57
N ARG A 270 -3.47 5.32 -10.43
CA ARG A 270 -4.61 4.48 -10.02
C ARG A 270 -4.30 3.02 -10.35
N ILE A 271 -4.31 2.19 -9.30
CA ILE A 271 -3.93 0.78 -9.32
C ILE A 271 -5.20 -0.03 -9.07
N GLU A 272 -5.53 -0.95 -9.99
CA GLU A 272 -6.52 -2.00 -9.74
C GLU A 272 -5.82 -3.10 -8.93
N LEU A 273 -6.34 -3.40 -7.73
CA LEU A 273 -5.85 -4.55 -6.97
C LEU A 273 -6.46 -5.81 -7.58
N SER A 274 -5.61 -6.73 -8.02
CA SER A 274 -6.03 -7.96 -8.70
C SER A 274 -5.18 -9.15 -8.30
N HIS A 275 -5.57 -10.31 -8.83
CA HIS A 275 -4.70 -11.48 -8.93
C HIS A 275 -3.95 -11.49 -10.27
#